data_AF-V2YC15-F1
#
_entry.id   AF-V2YC15-F1
#
_cell.length_a   1.000
_cell.length_b   1.000
_cell.length_c   1.000
_cell.angle_alpha   90.00
_cell.angle_beta   90.00
_cell.angle_gamma   90.00
#
_symmetry.space_group_name_H-M   'P 1'
#
loop_
_entity.id
_entity.type
_entity.pdbx_description
1 polymer ?
#
loop_
_entity_poly.entity_id
_entity_poly.type
_entity_poly.pdbx_seq_one_letter_code
_entity_poly.pdbx_strand_id
1 'polypeptide(L)' 'MKEKESRTIYCPVCHRGRILDAASQTDPAHLRLFGPRQSAKAEWFTKCPKCGAQIGMIFQREVNIEQQQAGA' A
#
# COMPACT_ATOMS: atom_id res chain seq x y z
N MET A 1 25.59 11.48 -2.92
CA MET A 1 24.42 11.29 -2.03
C MET A 1 23.53 10.25 -2.69
N LYS A 2 23.32 9.07 -2.08
CA LYS A 2 22.48 8.02 -2.68
C LYS A 2 21.05 8.56 -2.79
N GLU A 3 20.50 8.59 -4.00
CA GLU A 3 19.09 8.87 -4.22
C GLU A 3 18.27 7.94 -3.31
N LYS A 4 17.25 8.47 -2.64
CA LYS A 4 16.39 7.66 -1.79
C LYS A 4 15.64 6.68 -2.69
N GLU A 5 16.11 5.43 -2.70
CA GLU A 5 15.54 4.28 -3.43
C GLU A 5 14.14 3.86 -2.94
N SER A 6 13.56 4.61 -2.00
CA SER A 6 12.22 4.35 -1.50
C SER A 6 11.47 5.61 -1.06
N ARG A 7 10.14 5.57 -1.26
CA ARG A 7 9.16 6.55 -0.81
C ARG A 7 8.51 6.08 0.48
N THR A 8 8.64 6.88 1.53
CA THR A 8 7.99 6.60 2.81
C THR A 8 6.48 6.83 2.75
N ILE A 9 5.74 5.88 3.30
CA ILE A 9 4.28 5.89 3.40
C ILE A 9 3.90 6.10 4.86
N TYR A 10 3.11 7.16 5.09
CA TYR A 10 2.70 7.61 6.41
C TYR A 10 1.31 7.15 6.79
N CYS A 11 1.06 7.11 8.10
CA CYS A 11 -0.22 6.73 8.69
C CYS A 11 -1.35 7.62 8.16
N PRO A 12 -2.43 7.07 7.60
CA PRO A 12 -3.55 7.87 7.09
C PRO A 12 -4.40 8.49 8.22
N VAL A 13 -4.18 8.11 9.48
CA VAL A 13 -4.91 8.61 10.64
C VAL A 13 -4.20 9.80 11.28
N CYS A 14 -2.89 9.68 11.52
CA CYS A 14 -2.14 10.72 12.24
C CYS A 14 -1.12 11.48 11.38
N HIS A 15 -0.92 11.06 10.12
CA HIS A 15 0.02 11.63 9.13
C HIS A 15 1.49 11.75 9.57
N ARG A 16 1.85 11.19 10.73
CA ARG A 16 3.18 11.30 11.34
C ARG A 16 3.91 9.97 11.44
N GLY A 17 3.20 8.90 11.76
CA GLY A 17 3.82 7.58 11.90
C GLY A 17 4.18 6.99 10.55
N ARG A 18 5.45 6.60 10.37
CA ARG A 18 5.89 5.78 9.23
C ARG A 18 5.26 4.40 9.34
N ILE A 19 4.65 3.93 8.26
CA ILE A 19 3.99 2.63 8.20
C ILE A 19 4.83 1.64 7.40
N LEU A 20 5.31 2.06 6.23
CA LEU A 20 6.14 1.25 5.33
C LEU A 20 6.85 2.17 4.33
N ASP A 21 7.73 1.59 3.52
CA ASP A 21 8.35 2.27 2.39
C ASP A 21 8.04 1.50 1.10
N ALA A 22 7.70 2.24 0.04
CA ALA A 22 7.59 1.72 -1.31
C ALA A 22 8.92 1.92 -2.03
N ALA A 23 9.41 0.93 -2.79
CA ALA A 23 10.58 1.13 -3.63
C ALA A 23 10.29 2.22 -4.68
N SER A 24 11.32 2.91 -5.20
CA SER A 24 11.14 4.02 -6.15
C SER A 24 10.37 3.64 -7.42
N GLN A 25 10.40 2.37 -7.82
CA GLN A 25 9.70 1.85 -8.99
C GLN A 25 8.28 1.33 -8.68
N THR A 26 7.87 1.31 -7.42
CA THR A 26 6.53 0.87 -7.03
C THR A 26 5.54 2.01 -7.23
N ASP A 27 4.51 1.80 -8.04
CA ASP A 27 3.38 2.71 -8.13
C ASP A 27 2.58 2.68 -6.80
N PRO A 28 2.49 3.80 -6.06
CA PRO A 28 1.68 3.88 -4.85
C PRO A 28 0.19 3.59 -5.08
N ALA A 29 -0.31 3.73 -6.31
CA ALA A 29 -1.68 3.36 -6.67
C ALA A 29 -1.95 1.88 -6.38
N HIS A 30 -0.93 1.02 -6.37
CA HIS A 30 -1.10 -0.40 -6.02
C HIS A 30 -1.28 -0.63 -4.52
N LEU A 31 -1.11 0.37 -3.66
CA LEU A 31 -1.32 0.23 -2.22
C LEU A 31 -2.50 1.08 -1.77
N ARG A 32 -3.49 0.43 -1.15
CA ARG A 32 -4.58 1.14 -0.46
C ARG A 32 -4.49 0.91 1.04
N LEU A 33 -4.54 2.01 1.79
CA LEU A 33 -4.56 1.99 3.25
C LEU A 33 -5.97 2.29 3.77
N PHE A 34 -6.35 1.60 4.85
CA PHE A 34 -7.63 1.72 5.51
C PHE A 34 -7.44 2.10 6.97
N GLY A 35 -8.11 3.15 7.41
CA GLY A 35 -8.22 3.47 8.83
C GLY A 35 -9.09 2.45 9.57
N PRO A 36 -9.14 2.50 10.91
CA PRO A 36 -9.85 1.52 11.74
C PRO A 36 -11.32 1.30 11.36
N ARG A 37 -12.01 2.34 10.89
CA ARG A 37 -13.42 2.27 10.44
C ARG A 37 -13.64 1.48 9.15
N GLN A 38 -12.59 1.19 8.40
CA GLN A 38 -12.64 0.50 7.11
C GLN A 38 -11.83 -0.80 7.12
N SER A 39 -11.49 -1.31 8.30
CA SER A 39 -10.64 -2.50 8.47
C SER A 39 -11.17 -3.75 7.76
N ALA A 40 -12.48 -3.88 7.62
CA ALA A 40 -13.10 -5.02 6.93
C ALA A 40 -12.75 -5.13 5.43
N LYS A 41 -12.20 -4.08 4.82
CA LYS A 41 -11.75 -4.07 3.41
C LYS A 41 -10.29 -4.48 3.23
N ALA A 42 -9.57 -4.70 4.34
CA ALA A 42 -8.15 -4.96 4.32
C ALA A 42 -7.84 -6.46 4.37
N GLU A 43 -6.75 -6.83 3.71
CA GLU A 43 -6.20 -8.19 3.77
C GLU A 43 -5.06 -8.29 4.80
N TRP A 44 -4.33 -7.18 5.00
CA TRP A 44 -3.18 -7.09 5.88
C TRP A 44 -3.36 -5.99 6.91
N PHE A 45 -2.75 -6.14 8.08
CA PHE A 45 -2.85 -5.16 9.15
C PHE A 45 -1.48 -4.84 9.75
N THR A 46 -1.30 -3.57 10.12
CA THR A 46 -0.18 -3.10 10.93
C THR A 46 -0.67 -2.05 11.93
N LYS A 47 0.11 -1.78 12.98
CA LYS A 47 -0.20 -0.71 13.93
C LYS A 47 0.70 0.48 13.66
N CYS A 48 0.11 1.68 13.69
CA CYS A 48 0.89 2.91 13.63
C CYS A 48 1.74 3.03 14.91
N PRO A 49 3.09 3.12 14.81
CA PRO A 49 3.93 3.24 15.99
C PRO A 49 3.78 4.60 16.71
N LYS A 50 3.15 5.60 16.07
CA LYS A 50 2.99 6.94 16.63
C LYS A 50 1.65 7.17 17.34
N CYS A 51 0.54 6.65 16.81
CA CYS A 51 -0.79 6.86 17.38
C CYS A 51 -1.49 5.57 17.82
N GLY A 52 -0.89 4.41 17.62
CA GLY A 52 -1.45 3.10 18.02
C GLY A 52 -2.61 2.60 17.15
N ALA A 53 -3.10 3.41 16.19
CA ALA A 53 -4.19 3.00 15.30
C ALA A 53 -3.82 1.77 14.47
N GLN A 54 -4.72 0.79 14.39
CA GLN A 54 -4.63 -0.32 13.45
C GLN A 54 -4.96 0.17 12.04
N ILE A 55 -4.02 -0.03 11.12
CA ILE A 55 -4.10 0.36 9.72
C ILE A 55 -4.20 -0.92 8.89
N GLY A 56 -5.30 -1.05 8.16
CA GLY A 56 -5.47 -2.11 7.19
C GLY A 56 -4.83 -1.74 5.85
N MET A 57 -4.42 -2.71 5.05
CA MET A 57 -3.92 -2.48 3.70
C MET A 57 -4.26 -3.62 2.72
N ILE A 58 -4.36 -3.28 1.44
CA ILE A 58 -4.35 -4.25 0.33
C ILE A 58 -3.31 -3.81 -0.70
N PHE A 59 -2.70 -4.79 -1.37
CA PHE A 59 -1.94 -4.57 -2.60
C PHE A 59 -2.80 -4.95 -3.79
N GLN A 60 -3.10 -3.99 -4.66
CA GLN A 60 -3.82 -4.24 -5.91
C GLN A 60 -2.91 -5.04 -6.85
N ARG A 61 -3.44 -6.12 -7.40
CA ARG A 61 -2.75 -6.88 -8.45
C ARG A 61 -2.97 -6.17 -9.78
N GLU A 62 -1.90 -5.96 -10.55
CA GLU A 62 -2.03 -5.62 -11.96
C GLU A 62 -2.69 -6.81 -12.67
N VAL A 63 -3.83 -6.56 -13.32
CA VAL A 63 -4.43 -7.55 -14.21
C VAL A 63 -3.81 -7.32 -15.59
N ASN A 64 -2.73 -8.03 -15.88
CA ASN A 64 -2.23 -8.13 -17.25
C ASN A 64 -3.23 -8.97 -18.05
N ILE A 65 -4.16 -8.31 -18.74
CA ILE A 65 -5.01 -8.94 -19.75
C ILE A 65 -4.16 -9.10 -21.01
N GLU A 66 -3.28 -10.10 -21.02
CA GLU A 66 -2.75 -10.59 -22.29
C GLU A 66 -3.90 -11.32 -23.00
N GLN A 67 -4.40 -10.66 -24.04
CA GLN A 67 -5.51 -11.10 -24.86
C GLN A 67 -5.23 -12.48 -25.45
N GLN A 68 -6.10 -13.44 -25.15
CA GLN A 68 -6.20 -14.70 -25.87
C GLN A 68 -6.63 -14.43 -27.33
N GLN A 69 -5.67 -14.40 -28.25
CA GLN A 69 -5.84 -14.62 -29.69
C GLN A 69 -4.57 -15.41 -30.12
N ALA A 70 -4.60 -16.59 -30.74
CA ALA A 70 -5.59 -17.17 -31.62
C ALA A 70 -5.60 -18.71 -31.47
N GLY A 71 -6.80 -19.28 -31.35
CA GLY A 71 -7.09 -20.61 -31.88
C GLY A 71 -7.85 -20.41 -33.19
N ALA A 72 -7.27 -20.86 -34.29
CA ALA A 72 -7.91 -21.23 -35.55
C ALA A 72 -6.95 -22.11 -36.33
#